data_AF-A0A929GFH0-F1
#
_entry.id   AF-A0A929GFH0-F1
#
_cell.length_a   1.000
_cell.length_b   1.000
_cell.length_c   1.000
_cell.angle_alpha   90.00
_cell.angle_beta   90.00
_cell.angle_gamma   90.00
#
_symmetry.space_group_name_H-M   'P 1'
#
loop_
_entity.id
_entity.type
_entity.pdbx_description
1 polymer ?
#
loop_
_entity_poly.entity_id
_entity_poly.type
_entity_poly.pdbx_seq_one_letter_code
_entity_poly.pdbx_strand_id
1 'polypeptide(L)'
;MVNWQVTATTIYCDAVDEEVTLLVYKDWSIKCTGYGKYGEPSKEMLSLLKKKSKQSKRRLECTGPECQRVTQYKEKLFAEEAKQGYSE
;
A
#
# COMPACT_ATOMS: atom_id res chain seq x y z
N MET A 1 10.38 -24.19 -5.87
CA MET A 1 10.52 -23.01 -6.77
C MET A 1 9.24 -22.18 -6.68
N VAL A 2 9.32 -20.93 -6.25
CA VAL A 2 8.14 -20.09 -6.04
C VAL A 2 7.55 -19.63 -7.38
N ASN A 3 6.40 -20.21 -7.75
CA ASN A 3 5.72 -19.97 -9.03
C ASN A 3 4.81 -18.73 -9.03
N TRP A 4 4.62 -18.04 -7.90
CA TRP A 4 3.77 -16.85 -7.85
C TRP A 4 4.42 -15.70 -8.65
N GLN A 5 3.61 -14.94 -9.41
CA GLN A 5 4.07 -13.91 -10.35
C GLN A 5 4.04 -12.49 -9.77
N VAL A 6 2.89 -12.08 -9.24
CA VAL A 6 2.66 -10.81 -8.54
C VAL A 6 1.50 -11.06 -7.58
N THR A 7 1.58 -10.54 -6.36
CA THR A 7 0.46 -10.60 -5.42
C THR A 7 -0.13 -9.21 -5.26
N ALA A 8 -1.37 -9.03 -5.68
CA ALA A 8 -2.12 -7.79 -5.55
C ALA A 8 -3.17 -7.91 -4.43
N THR A 9 -3.22 -6.93 -3.54
CA THR A 9 -4.30 -6.81 -2.56
C THR A 9 -4.85 -5.39 -2.56
N THR A 10 -6.17 -5.24 -2.48
CA THR A 10 -6.82 -3.94 -2.32
C THR A 10 -7.23 -3.80 -0.87
N ILE A 11 -6.82 -2.70 -0.24
CA ILE A 11 -7.10 -2.37 1.15
C ILE A 11 -7.62 -0.95 1.27
N TYR A 12 -8.44 -0.70 2.29
CA TYR A 12 -8.80 0.66 2.64
C TYR A 12 -7.64 1.35 3.37
N CYS A 13 -7.27 2.55 2.91
CA CYS A 13 -6.20 3.34 3.51
C CYS A 13 -6.77 4.58 4.21
N ASP A 14 -6.90 4.51 5.53
CA ASP A 14 -7.38 5.64 6.36
C ASP A 14 -6.50 6.90 6.25
N ALA A 15 -5.25 6.75 5.80
CA ALA A 15 -4.34 7.86 5.61
C ALA A 15 -4.74 8.76 4.42
N VAL A 16 -5.46 8.22 3.45
CA VAL A 16 -5.94 8.95 2.25
C VAL A 16 -7.45 8.84 2.04
N ASP A 17 -8.15 8.16 2.96
CA ASP A 17 -9.60 7.95 2.93
C ASP A 17 -10.06 7.35 1.58
N GLU A 18 -9.32 6.36 1.09
CA GLU A 18 -9.52 5.74 -0.22
C GLU A 18 -9.00 4.30 -0.25
N GLU A 19 -9.54 3.49 -1.14
CA GLU A 19 -9.01 2.15 -1.43
C GLU A 19 -7.72 2.26 -2.23
N VAL A 20 -6.69 1.54 -1.78
CA VAL A 20 -5.38 1.47 -2.42
C VAL A 20 -5.04 0.02 -2.71
N THR A 21 -4.32 -0.21 -3.79
CA THR A 21 -3.84 -1.53 -4.17
C THR A 21 -2.36 -1.62 -3.85
N LEU A 22 -1.98 -2.65 -3.10
CA LEU A 22 -0.61 -3.03 -2.84
C LEU A 22 -0.24 -4.15 -3.80
N LEU A 23 0.78 -3.93 -4.61
CA LEU A 23 1.35 -4.91 -5.53
C LEU A 23 2.73 -5.33 -5.01
N VAL A 24 2.92 -6.63 -4.81
CA VAL A 24 4.21 -7.21 -4.42
C VAL A 24 4.71 -8.05 -5.58
N TYR A 25 5.94 -7.77 -6.02
CA TYR A 25 6.61 -8.43 -7.13
C TYR A 25 7.55 -9.52 -6.63
N LYS A 26 8.00 -10.42 -7.52
CA LYS A 26 8.90 -11.54 -7.16
C LYS A 26 10.21 -11.10 -6.51
N ASP A 27 10.72 -9.93 -6.87
CA ASP A 27 11.93 -9.32 -6.30
C ASP A 27 11.67 -8.66 -4.93
N TRP A 28 10.50 -8.90 -4.34
CA TRP A 28 10.03 -8.34 -3.07
C TRP A 28 9.90 -6.80 -3.06
N SER A 29 9.96 -6.20 -4.26
CA SER A 29 9.55 -4.81 -4.48
C SER A 29 8.06 -4.66 -4.27
N ILE A 30 7.67 -3.52 -3.70
CA ILE A 30 6.27 -3.21 -3.42
C ILE A 30 5.89 -1.89 -4.08
N LYS A 31 4.71 -1.87 -4.70
CA LYS A 31 4.08 -0.64 -5.17
C LYS A 31 2.74 -0.47 -4.49
N CYS A 32 2.54 0.70 -3.88
CA CYS A 32 1.25 1.16 -3.41
C CYS A 32 0.67 2.13 -4.44
N THR A 33 -0.50 1.84 -5.01
CA THR A 33 -1.15 2.75 -5.97
C THR A 33 -1.56 4.08 -5.33
N GLY A 34 -1.75 4.09 -4.01
CA GLY A 34 -1.97 5.31 -3.22
C GLY A 34 -0.72 6.19 -3.14
N TYR A 35 0.48 5.62 -3.06
CA TYR A 35 1.72 6.40 -2.97
C TYR A 35 1.96 7.26 -4.21
N GLY A 36 1.76 6.70 -5.40
CA GLY A 36 1.92 7.46 -6.65
C GLY A 36 0.97 8.65 -6.77
N LYS A 37 -0.19 8.60 -6.12
CA LYS A 37 -1.17 9.70 -6.10
C LYS A 37 -0.93 10.69 -4.96
N TYR A 38 -0.59 10.19 -3.77
CA TYR A 38 -0.65 10.96 -2.52
C TYR A 38 0.68 11.14 -1.81
N GLY A 39 1.72 10.38 -2.18
CA GLY A 39 3.08 10.48 -1.63
C GLY A 39 3.93 11.56 -2.29
N GLU A 40 3.74 11.77 -3.60
CA GLU A 40 4.26 12.93 -4.34
C GLU A 40 3.10 13.66 -5.04
N PRO A 41 2.16 14.24 -4.25
CA PRO A 41 0.94 14.79 -4.80
C PRO A 41 1.21 16.06 -5.62
N SER A 42 0.67 16.12 -6.83
CA SER A 42 0.60 17.37 -7.59
C SER A 42 -0.22 18.43 -6.85
N LYS A 43 -0.05 19.72 -7.19
CA LYS A 43 -0.78 20.84 -6.55
C LYS A 43 -2.30 20.64 -6.51
N GLU A 44 -2.87 20.06 -7.56
CA GLU A 44 -4.29 19.74 -7.63
C GLU A 44 -4.68 18.64 -6.63
N MET A 45 -3.86 17.59 -6.54
CA MET A 45 -4.10 16.47 -5.62
C MET A 45 -3.94 16.89 -4.15
N LEU A 46 -2.99 17.77 -3.84
CA LEU A 46 -2.87 18.42 -2.52
C LEU A 46 -4.14 19.19 -2.15
N SER A 47 -4.74 19.87 -3.12
CA SER A 47 -5.97 20.63 -2.89
C SER A 47 -7.16 19.70 -2.64
N LEU A 48 -7.23 18.57 -3.34
CA LEU A 48 -8.24 17.53 -3.12
C LEU A 48 -8.06 16.85 -1.75
N LEU A 49 -6.84 16.48 -1.38
CA LEU A 49 -6.51 15.93 -0.06
C LEU A 49 -6.91 16.88 1.05
N LYS A 50 -6.60 18.18 0.93
CA LYS A 50 -7.01 19.20 1.91
C LYS A 50 -8.52 19.32 2.02
N LYS A 51 -9.25 19.27 0.89
CA LYS A 51 -10.72 19.28 0.88
C LYS A 51 -11.29 18.03 1.58
N LYS A 52 -10.82 16.83 1.21
CA LYS A 52 -11.21 15.57 1.86
C LYS A 52 -10.88 15.59 3.36
N SER A 53 -9.68 16.04 3.71
CA SER A 53 -9.24 16.15 5.11
C SER A 53 -10.13 17.08 5.94
N LYS A 54 -10.62 18.18 5.35
CA LYS A 54 -11.60 19.07 5.98
C LYS A 54 -12.98 18.42 6.14
N GLN A 55 -13.41 17.63 5.15
CA GLN A 55 -14.70 16.93 5.17
C GLN A 55 -14.70 15.77 6.18
N SER A 56 -13.64 14.94 6.19
CA SER A 56 -13.48 13.81 7.09
C SER A 56 -12.99 14.20 8.50
N LYS A 57 -12.77 15.51 8.77
CA LYS A 57 -12.27 16.07 10.04
C LYS A 57 -10.98 15.39 10.56
N ARG A 58 -10.17 14.82 9.67
CA ARG A 58 -8.93 14.09 9.98
C ARG A 58 -7.84 14.54 9.04
N ARG A 59 -6.59 14.64 9.52
CA ARG A 59 -5.44 14.91 8.64
C ARG A 59 -5.16 13.68 7.79
N LEU A 60 -5.33 13.82 6.49
CA LEU A 60 -5.03 12.78 5.51
C LEU A 60 -3.64 13.06 4.93
N GLU A 61 -2.70 12.16 5.18
CA GLU A 61 -1.31 12.27 4.73
C GLU A 61 -0.75 10.89 4.42
N CYS A 62 -0.23 10.70 3.21
CA CYS A 62 0.47 9.47 2.85
C CYS A 62 1.91 9.57 3.34
N THR A 63 2.29 8.71 4.30
CA THR A 63 3.65 8.67 4.87
C THR A 63 4.70 8.00 3.99
N GLY A 64 4.31 7.51 2.81
CA GLY A 64 5.27 7.02 1.83
C GLY A 64 5.29 5.49 1.65
N PRO A 65 6.34 4.97 0.97
CA PRO A 65 6.47 3.54 0.68
C PRO A 65 6.70 2.69 1.94
N GLU A 66 7.21 3.29 3.02
CA GLU A 66 7.43 2.64 4.32
C GLU A 66 6.18 2.70 5.22
N CYS A 67 5.00 2.96 4.64
CA CYS A 67 3.78 2.97 5.43
C CYS A 67 3.53 1.59 6.06
N GLN A 68 3.03 1.58 7.31
CA GLN A 68 2.80 0.36 8.07
C GLN A 68 1.96 -0.69 7.32
N ARG A 69 1.00 -0.27 6.49
CA ARG A 69 0.16 -1.16 5.68
C ARG A 69 0.97 -1.94 4.63
N VAL A 70 1.94 -1.27 4.00
CA VAL A 70 2.86 -1.90 3.03
C VAL A 70 3.76 -2.91 3.75
N THR A 71 4.34 -2.52 4.88
CA THR A 71 5.22 -3.39 5.67
C THR A 71 4.47 -4.63 6.16
N GLN A 72 3.29 -4.46 6.76
CA GLN A 72 2.48 -5.58 7.23
C GLN A 72 2.09 -6.55 6.11
N TYR A 73 1.72 -6.03 4.94
CA TYR A 73 1.39 -6.89 3.81
C TYR A 73 2.61 -7.65 3.29
N LYS A 74 3.79 -7.00 3.26
CA LYS A 74 5.07 -7.65 2.94
C LYS A 74 5.34 -8.80 3.90
N GLU A 75 5.32 -8.52 5.20
CA GLU A 75 5.61 -9.52 6.25
C GLU A 75 4.63 -10.68 6.21
N LYS A 76 3.34 -10.41 5.95
CA LYS A 76 2.34 -11.45 5.73
C LYS A 76 2.73 -12.38 4.58
N LEU A 77 3.09 -11.83 3.42
CA LEU A 77 3.50 -12.65 2.27
C LEU A 77 4.78 -13.43 2.55
N PHE A 78 5.77 -12.82 3.20
CA PHE A 78 6.98 -13.54 3.63
C PHE A 78 6.65 -14.73 4.54
N ALA A 79 5.72 -14.56 5.49
CA ALA A 79 5.30 -15.62 6.38
C ALA A 79 4.50 -16.71 5.66
N GLU A 80 3.67 -16.36 4.68
CA GLU A 80 2.92 -17.31 3.85
C GLU A 80 3.88 -18.14 2.98
N GLU A 81 4.86 -17.50 2.34
CA GLU A 81 5.88 -18.18 1.52
C GLU A 81 6.78 -19.09 2.36
N ALA A 82 7.22 -18.64 3.55
CA ALA A 82 8.02 -19.45 4.46
C ALA A 82 7.25 -20.70 4.96
N LYS A 83 5.93 -20.59 5.14
CA LYS A 83 5.08 -21.73 5.49
C LYS A 83 4.87 -22.69 4.31
N GLN A 84 4.72 -22.16 3.09
CA GLN A 84 4.59 -22.99 1.89
C GLN A 84 5.90 -23.74 1.56
N GLY A 85 7.06 -23.15 1.84
CA GLY A 85 8.36 -23.82 1.69
C GLY A 85 8.68 -24.90 2.73
N TYR A 86 7.79 -25.14 3.71
CA TYR A 86 7.97 -26.15 4.77
C TYR A 86 7.12 -27.42 4.54
N SER A 87 6.44 -27.55 3.40
CA SER A 87 5.63 -28.72 3.04
C SER A 87 6.25 -29.61 1.95
N GLU A 88 7.58 -29.61 1.84
CA GLU A 88 8.34 -30.59 1.04
C GLU A 88 9.20 -31.49 1.94
#